data_AF-A0A3M1IM97-F1
#
_entry.id   AF-A0A3M1IM97-F1
#
_cell.length_a   1.000
_cell.length_b   1.000
_cell.length_c   1.000
_cell.angle_alpha   90.00
_cell.angle_beta   90.00
_cell.angle_gamma   90.00
#
_symmetry.space_group_name_H-M   'P 1'
#
loop_
_entity.id
_entity.type
_entity.pdbx_description
1 polymer ?
#
loop_
_entity_poly.entity_id
_entity_poly.type
_entity_poly.pdbx_seq_one_letter_code
_entity_poly.pdbx_strand_id
1 'polypeptide(L)'
;MNSADTPEIAPEPPADGLVGRMFNVLAAPGETFDALRGQPVRHGHWLGPLILWILVGWIGGFLVLSRPELTDQVRRMSEQQIERQVAAGKMSPEQAEQARTAMTRWMEVSQQIGVAVGVPLAAVASIFWWGLLLWLFGGKWLGGGFGYFKAVEVAGLASMVLVLESVLRTLLVMVTGNILA
;
A
#
# COMPACT_ATOMS: atom_id res chain seq x y z
N MET A 1 22.56 33.23 -38.66
CA MET A 1 21.72 32.93 -37.48
C MET A 1 21.99 31.47 -37.14
N ASN A 2 22.78 31.22 -36.09
CA ASN A 2 23.11 29.86 -35.66
C ASN A 2 21.91 29.27 -34.92
N SER A 3 21.39 28.16 -35.44
CA SER A 3 20.48 27.28 -34.72
C SER A 3 21.22 26.78 -33.47
N ALA A 4 20.69 27.11 -32.29
CA ALA A 4 21.15 26.49 -31.06
C ALA A 4 20.71 25.02 -31.11
N ASP A 5 21.66 24.12 -31.31
CA ASP A 5 21.50 22.69 -30.99
C ASP A 5 21.13 22.60 -29.51
N THR A 6 19.85 22.42 -29.24
CA THR A 6 19.40 21.95 -27.94
C THR A 6 19.91 20.51 -27.87
N PRO A 7 20.76 20.14 -26.90
CA PRO A 7 21.17 18.75 -26.78
C PRO A 7 19.90 17.92 -26.55
N GLU A 8 19.56 17.11 -27.55
CA GLU A 8 18.54 16.08 -27.45
C GLU A 8 19.01 15.15 -26.35
N ILE A 9 18.40 15.28 -25.17
CA ILE A 9 18.63 14.36 -24.05
C ILE A 9 18.11 13.01 -24.54
N ALA A 10 19.01 12.15 -25.01
CA ALA A 10 18.68 10.79 -25.39
C ALA A 10 17.91 10.14 -24.21
N PRO A 11 16.77 9.48 -24.46
CA PRO A 11 16.03 8.83 -23.40
C PRO A 11 16.96 7.86 -22.69
N GLU A 12 17.08 8.01 -21.37
CA GLU A 12 17.88 7.13 -20.53
C GLU A 12 17.43 5.69 -20.80
N PRO A 13 18.34 4.73 -21.05
CA PRO A 13 17.93 3.36 -21.34
C PRO A 13 17.01 2.87 -20.22
N PRO A 14 15.88 2.22 -20.55
CA PRO A 14 14.95 1.73 -19.54
C PRO A 14 15.74 0.88 -18.56
N ALA A 15 15.65 1.20 -17.27
CA ALA A 15 16.46 0.51 -16.28
C ALA A 15 16.15 -0.99 -16.32
N ASP A 16 17.06 -1.78 -16.88
CA ASP A 16 16.80 -3.18 -17.24
C ASP A 16 16.62 -4.09 -16.03
N GLY A 17 17.06 -3.63 -14.84
CA GLY A 17 16.94 -4.33 -13.57
C GLY A 17 15.65 -4.04 -12.79
N LEU A 18 15.24 -5.00 -11.96
CA LEU A 18 14.06 -4.90 -11.07
C LEU A 18 14.06 -3.62 -10.22
N VAL A 19 15.19 -3.30 -9.59
CA VAL A 19 15.33 -2.11 -8.74
C VAL A 19 15.09 -0.83 -9.53
N GLY A 20 15.67 -0.75 -10.73
CA GLY A 20 15.46 0.39 -11.62
C GLY A 20 13.99 0.56 -12.01
N ARG A 21 13.31 -0.53 -12.36
CA ARG A 21 11.86 -0.50 -12.62
C ARG A 21 11.06 -0.04 -11.41
N MET A 22 11.41 -0.45 -10.19
CA MET A 22 10.72 -0.03 -8.97
C MET A 22 10.81 1.49 -8.74
N PHE A 23 11.97 2.10 -8.97
CA PHE A 23 12.11 3.56 -8.91
C PHE A 23 11.42 4.26 -10.09
N ASN A 24 11.52 3.69 -11.29
CA ASN A 24 10.92 4.29 -12.47
C ASN A 24 9.39 4.26 -12.45
N VAL A 25 8.74 3.39 -11.66
CA VAL A 25 7.28 3.52 -11.40
C VAL A 25 6.93 4.90 -10.83
N LEU A 26 7.82 5.51 -10.04
CA LEU A 26 7.60 6.82 -9.43
C LEU A 26 8.02 7.98 -10.34
N ALA A 27 9.10 7.80 -11.12
CA ALA A 27 9.69 8.86 -11.95
C ALA A 27 9.19 8.87 -13.40
N ALA A 28 9.05 7.69 -14.01
CA ALA A 28 8.70 7.48 -15.40
C ALA A 28 7.71 6.29 -15.56
N PRO A 29 6.49 6.39 -14.99
CA PRO A 29 5.54 5.26 -14.96
C PRO A 29 5.14 4.79 -16.35
N GLY A 30 4.89 5.72 -17.29
CA GLY A 30 4.49 5.40 -18.66
C GLY A 30 5.51 4.51 -19.36
N GLU A 31 6.77 4.95 -19.37
CA GLU A 31 7.89 4.20 -19.95
C GLU A 31 8.09 2.84 -19.27
N THR A 32 7.97 2.80 -17.93
CA THR A 32 8.12 1.57 -17.14
C THR A 32 7.10 0.51 -17.54
N PHE A 33 5.83 0.90 -17.68
CA PHE A 33 4.74 -0.03 -18.03
C PHE A 33 4.68 -0.31 -19.53
N ASP A 34 5.00 0.65 -20.39
CA ASP A 34 5.14 0.43 -21.83
C ASP A 34 6.23 -0.61 -22.11
N ALA A 35 7.35 -0.57 -21.36
CA ALA A 35 8.41 -1.55 -21.48
C ALA A 35 7.95 -2.98 -21.12
N LEU A 36 6.84 -3.17 -20.38
CA LEU A 36 6.30 -4.50 -20.06
C LEU A 36 5.38 -5.06 -21.16
N ARG A 37 4.97 -4.23 -22.12
CA ARG A 37 4.07 -4.63 -23.21
C ARG A 37 4.75 -5.70 -24.07
N GLY A 38 4.05 -6.80 -24.31
CA GLY A 38 4.56 -7.92 -25.12
C GLY A 38 5.62 -8.79 -24.44
N GLN A 39 6.12 -8.44 -23.26
CA GLN A 39 7.05 -9.28 -22.51
C GLN A 39 6.31 -10.42 -21.78
N PRO A 40 6.96 -11.59 -21.56
CA PRO A 40 6.42 -12.62 -20.70
C PRO A 40 6.22 -12.12 -19.26
N VAL A 41 5.43 -12.84 -18.47
CA VAL A 41 5.24 -12.50 -17.05
C VAL A 41 6.53 -12.73 -16.28
N ARG A 42 6.97 -11.73 -15.50
CA ARG A 42 8.14 -11.86 -14.61
C ARG A 42 7.71 -11.74 -13.16
N HIS A 43 7.78 -12.85 -12.41
CA HIS A 43 7.28 -12.86 -11.03
C HIS A 43 8.06 -11.92 -10.09
N GLY A 44 9.34 -11.66 -10.38
CA GLY A 44 10.14 -10.70 -9.61
C GLY A 44 9.57 -9.28 -9.61
N HIS A 45 8.88 -8.87 -10.68
CA HIS A 45 8.30 -7.53 -10.79
C HIS A 45 7.16 -7.27 -9.80
N TRP A 46 6.44 -8.30 -9.33
CA TRP A 46 5.43 -8.12 -8.27
C TRP A 46 5.92 -8.60 -6.89
N LEU A 47 6.78 -9.63 -6.84
CA LEU A 47 7.36 -10.10 -5.58
C LEU A 47 8.31 -9.09 -4.95
N GLY A 48 9.14 -8.41 -5.75
CA GLY A 48 10.08 -7.40 -5.26
C GLY A 48 9.39 -6.26 -4.50
N PRO A 49 8.45 -5.55 -5.14
CA PRO A 49 7.64 -4.53 -4.48
C PRO A 49 6.84 -5.06 -3.29
N LEU A 50 6.25 -6.26 -3.40
CA LEU A 50 5.52 -6.89 -2.29
C LEU A 50 6.40 -7.06 -1.05
N ILE A 51 7.59 -7.64 -1.21
CA ILE A 51 8.53 -7.85 -0.11
C ILE A 51 8.93 -6.50 0.50
N LEU A 52 9.25 -5.51 -0.33
CA LEU A 52 9.59 -4.17 0.14
C LEU A 52 8.45 -3.54 0.93
N TRP A 53 7.22 -3.64 0.44
CA TRP A 53 6.04 -3.13 1.13
C TRP A 53 5.85 -3.79 2.49
N ILE A 54 6.00 -5.12 2.57
CA ILE A 54 5.91 -5.86 3.83
C ILE A 54 6.95 -5.36 4.82
N LEU A 55 8.20 -5.22 4.39
CA LEU A 55 9.29 -4.75 5.24
C LEU A 55 9.03 -3.34 5.76
N VAL A 56 8.61 -2.42 4.89
CA VAL A 56 8.26 -1.04 5.28
C VAL A 56 7.09 -1.04 6.25
N GLY A 57 6.05 -1.84 5.99
CA GLY A 57 4.88 -1.95 6.86
C GLY A 57 5.21 -2.51 8.24
N TRP A 58 6.11 -3.49 8.33
CA TRP A 58 6.60 -4.00 9.61
C TRP A 58 7.43 -2.97 10.37
N ILE A 59 8.37 -2.29 9.70
CA ILE A 59 9.18 -1.24 10.33
C ILE A 59 8.28 -0.12 10.84
N GLY A 60 7.35 0.37 10.01
CA GLY A 60 6.42 1.43 10.40
C GLY A 60 5.49 1.00 11.52
N GLY A 61 4.90 -0.20 11.43
CA GLY A 61 4.07 -0.76 12.50
C GLY A 61 4.83 -0.90 13.81
N PHE A 62 6.07 -1.39 13.78
CA PHE A 62 6.93 -1.49 14.97
C PHE A 62 7.22 -0.12 15.58
N LEU A 63 7.58 0.87 14.76
CA LEU A 63 7.88 2.24 15.23
C LEU A 63 6.65 2.88 15.90
N VAL A 64 5.46 2.71 15.32
CA VAL A 64 4.20 3.25 15.86
C VAL A 64 3.81 2.54 17.16
N LEU A 65 3.82 1.21 17.17
CA LEU A 65 3.42 0.42 18.35
C LEU A 65 4.39 0.52 19.52
N SER A 66 5.66 0.87 19.26
CA SER A 66 6.66 1.11 20.31
C SER A 66 6.40 2.39 21.11
N ARG A 67 5.42 3.22 20.69
CA ARG A 67 5.06 4.47 21.39
C ARG A 67 3.73 4.34 22.14
N PRO A 68 3.74 4.42 23.49
CA PRO A 68 2.52 4.39 24.30
C PRO A 68 1.53 5.48 23.89
N GLU A 69 2.02 6.68 23.54
CA GLU A 69 1.17 7.83 23.22
C GLU A 69 0.33 7.61 21.95
N LEU A 70 0.89 6.90 20.96
CA LEU A 70 0.19 6.55 19.72
C LEU A 70 -0.81 5.42 19.94
N THR A 71 -0.45 4.42 20.74
CA THR A 71 -1.34 3.31 21.08
C THR A 71 -2.56 3.77 21.89
N ASP A 72 -2.35 4.68 22.85
CA ASP A 72 -3.43 5.28 23.63
C ASP A 72 -4.33 6.18 22.76
N GLN A 73 -3.78 6.85 21.74
CA GLN A 73 -4.59 7.60 20.79
C GLN A 73 -5.56 6.71 20.04
N VAL A 74 -5.12 5.54 19.55
CA VAL A 74 -6.00 4.56 18.90
C VAL A 74 -7.14 4.16 19.81
N ARG A 75 -6.81 3.82 21.07
CA ARG A 75 -7.81 3.43 22.06
C ARG A 75 -8.85 4.54 22.28
N ARG A 76 -8.41 5.78 22.53
CA ARG A 76 -9.31 6.92 22.76
C ARG A 76 -10.18 7.20 21.54
N MET A 77 -9.62 7.14 20.34
CA MET A 77 -10.37 7.36 19.10
C MET A 77 -11.52 6.37 18.96
N SER A 78 -11.26 5.10 19.23
CA SER A 78 -12.31 4.09 19.09
C SER A 78 -13.34 4.13 20.21
N GLU A 79 -12.94 4.43 21.45
CA GLU A 79 -13.88 4.70 22.55
C GLU A 79 -14.83 5.85 22.19
N GLN A 80 -14.29 6.96 21.66
CA GLN A 80 -15.08 8.10 21.20
C GLN A 80 -16.03 7.74 20.04
N GLN A 81 -15.62 6.88 19.11
CA GLN A 81 -16.49 6.44 18.01
C GLN A 81 -17.66 5.60 18.52
N ILE A 82 -17.43 4.73 19.51
CA ILE A 82 -18.50 3.93 20.13
C ILE A 82 -19.48 4.87 20.86
N GLU A 83 -18.98 5.82 21.64
CA GLU A 83 -19.82 6.79 22.37
C GLU A 83 -20.66 7.65 21.43
N ARG A 84 -20.08 8.13 20.32
CA ARG A 84 -20.81 8.87 19.30
C ARG A 84 -21.93 8.04 18.67
N GLN A 85 -21.72 6.74 18.47
CA GLN A 85 -22.76 5.86 17.92
C GLN A 85 -23.89 5.61 18.92
N VAL A 86 -23.58 5.48 20.21
CA VAL A 86 -24.59 5.38 21.28
C VAL A 86 -25.40 6.67 21.39
N ALA A 87 -24.71 7.82 21.45
CA ALA A 87 -25.36 9.12 21.51
C ALA A 87 -26.24 9.40 20.27
N ALA A 88 -25.82 8.93 19.10
CA ALA A 88 -26.61 9.01 17.86
C ALA A 88 -27.75 7.98 17.77
N GLY A 89 -27.95 7.15 18.81
CA GLY A 89 -28.96 6.09 18.84
C GLY A 89 -28.70 4.95 17.85
N LYS A 90 -27.51 4.90 17.24
CA LYS A 90 -27.11 3.84 16.28
C LYS A 90 -26.63 2.57 16.96
N MET A 91 -26.40 2.62 18.27
CA MET A 91 -25.89 1.51 19.08
C MET A 91 -26.54 1.53 20.46
N SER A 92 -27.08 0.40 20.91
CA SER A 92 -27.58 0.28 22.29
C SER A 92 -26.42 0.23 23.29
N PRO A 93 -26.63 0.54 24.58
CA PRO A 93 -25.60 0.39 25.61
C PRO A 93 -25.00 -1.02 25.68
N GLU A 94 -25.83 -2.05 25.47
CA GLU A 94 -25.41 -3.45 25.46
C GLU A 94 -24.54 -3.78 24.25
N GLN A 95 -24.87 -3.26 23.06
CA GLN A 95 -24.05 -3.40 21.86
C GLN A 95 -22.72 -2.65 21.99
N ALA A 96 -22.71 -1.51 22.68
CA ALA A 96 -21.50 -0.75 22.94
C ALA A 96 -20.53 -1.52 23.84
N GLU A 97 -21.04 -2.19 24.88
CA GLU A 97 -20.20 -3.01 25.76
C GLU A 97 -19.62 -4.22 25.04
N GLN A 98 -20.41 -4.86 24.17
CA GLN A 98 -19.90 -5.93 23.30
C GLN A 98 -18.83 -5.42 22.34
N ALA A 99 -19.04 -4.24 21.73
CA ALA A 99 -18.07 -3.63 20.83
C ALA A 99 -16.76 -3.28 21.57
N ARG A 100 -16.85 -2.72 22.79
CA ARG A 100 -15.67 -2.45 23.64
C ARG A 100 -14.92 -3.73 23.96
N THR A 101 -15.62 -4.78 24.37
CA THR A 101 -15.01 -6.09 24.69
C THR A 101 -14.32 -6.72 23.48
N ALA A 102 -15.00 -6.73 22.32
CA ALA A 102 -14.44 -7.24 21.07
C ALA A 102 -13.20 -6.42 20.65
N MET A 103 -13.24 -5.11 20.85
CA MET A 103 -12.13 -4.25 20.54
C MET A 103 -10.92 -4.50 21.45
N THR A 104 -11.10 -4.65 22.76
CA THR A 104 -9.98 -4.96 23.68
C THR A 104 -9.31 -6.27 23.27
N ARG A 105 -10.09 -7.31 22.97
CA ARG A 105 -9.55 -8.58 22.46
C ARG A 105 -8.82 -8.42 21.14
N TRP A 106 -9.38 -7.64 20.20
CA TRP A 106 -8.72 -7.37 18.93
C TRP A 106 -7.39 -6.63 19.14
N MET A 107 -7.34 -5.65 20.04
CA MET A 107 -6.12 -4.91 20.37
C MET A 107 -5.05 -5.86 20.95
N GLU A 108 -5.41 -6.73 21.88
CA GLU A 108 -4.50 -7.73 22.46
C GLU A 108 -3.92 -8.68 21.38
N VAL A 109 -4.77 -9.24 20.51
CA VAL A 109 -4.32 -10.09 19.39
C VAL A 109 -3.46 -9.29 18.41
N SER A 110 -3.83 -8.03 18.14
CA SER A 110 -3.11 -7.18 17.20
C SER A 110 -1.70 -6.83 17.67
N GLN A 111 -1.51 -6.66 18.99
CA GLN A 111 -0.20 -6.44 19.59
C GLN A 111 0.69 -7.69 19.53
N GLN A 112 0.11 -8.89 19.63
CA GLN A 112 0.88 -10.14 19.61
C GLN A 112 1.27 -10.60 18.20
N ILE A 113 0.35 -10.48 17.22
CA ILE A 113 0.55 -11.05 15.87
C ILE A 113 -0.02 -10.18 14.73
N GLY A 114 -0.75 -9.11 15.05
CA GLY A 114 -1.53 -8.35 14.07
C GLY A 114 -0.69 -7.70 12.98
N VAL A 115 0.42 -7.05 13.34
CA VAL A 115 1.32 -6.44 12.34
C VAL A 115 2.08 -7.51 11.56
N ALA A 116 2.55 -8.56 12.23
CA ALA A 116 3.33 -9.63 11.62
C ALA A 116 2.56 -10.36 10.52
N VAL A 117 1.27 -10.65 10.74
CA VAL A 117 0.43 -11.40 9.79
C VAL A 117 -0.43 -10.47 8.92
N GLY A 118 -0.97 -9.41 9.51
CA GLY A 118 -1.91 -8.51 8.85
C GLY A 118 -1.28 -7.73 7.70
N VAL A 119 -0.04 -7.26 7.87
CA VAL A 119 0.67 -6.51 6.82
C VAL A 119 0.91 -7.38 5.56
N PRO A 120 1.52 -8.58 5.66
CA PRO A 120 1.65 -9.47 4.51
C PRO A 120 0.33 -9.83 3.85
N LEU A 121 -0.69 -10.18 4.65
CA LEU A 121 -1.99 -10.57 4.12
C LEU A 121 -2.65 -9.42 3.35
N ALA A 122 -2.63 -8.21 3.90
CA ALA A 122 -3.17 -7.03 3.26
C ALA A 122 -2.41 -6.67 1.97
N ALA A 123 -1.07 -6.74 1.98
CA ALA A 123 -0.25 -6.43 0.81
C ALA A 123 -0.50 -7.42 -0.34
N VAL A 124 -0.51 -8.73 -0.04
CA VAL A 124 -0.82 -9.77 -1.03
C VAL A 124 -2.24 -9.62 -1.55
N ALA A 125 -3.24 -9.49 -0.66
CA ALA A 125 -4.63 -9.33 -1.07
C ALA A 125 -4.81 -8.08 -1.96
N SER A 126 -4.14 -6.97 -1.64
CA SER A 126 -4.20 -5.74 -2.41
C SER A 126 -3.64 -5.90 -3.82
N ILE A 127 -2.46 -6.51 -3.98
CA ILE A 127 -1.84 -6.72 -5.31
C ILE A 127 -2.73 -7.61 -6.18
N PHE A 128 -3.28 -8.69 -5.62
CA PHE A 128 -4.15 -9.60 -6.38
C PHE A 128 -5.51 -8.96 -6.67
N TRP A 129 -6.06 -8.19 -5.74
CA TRP A 129 -7.30 -7.44 -5.96
C TRP A 129 -7.15 -6.40 -7.07
N TRP A 130 -6.11 -5.57 -7.03
CA TRP A 130 -5.85 -4.60 -8.09
C TRP A 130 -5.49 -5.27 -9.41
N GLY A 131 -4.74 -6.37 -9.38
CA GLY A 131 -4.50 -7.20 -10.56
C GLY A 131 -5.80 -7.73 -11.17
N LEU A 132 -6.77 -8.13 -10.35
CA LEU A 132 -8.08 -8.58 -10.81
C LEU A 132 -8.85 -7.45 -11.49
N LEU A 133 -8.88 -6.26 -10.88
CA LEU A 133 -9.51 -5.08 -11.47
C LEU A 133 -8.85 -4.74 -12.81
N LEU A 134 -7.52 -4.61 -12.85
CA LEU A 134 -6.80 -4.31 -14.09
C LEU A 134 -7.05 -5.34 -15.19
N TRP A 135 -7.13 -6.62 -14.84
CA TRP A 135 -7.45 -7.68 -15.80
C TRP A 135 -8.90 -7.61 -16.30
N LEU A 136 -9.87 -7.38 -15.43
CA LEU A 136 -11.28 -7.27 -15.82
C LEU A 136 -11.52 -6.04 -16.71
N PHE A 137 -11.01 -4.87 -16.30
CA PHE A 137 -11.21 -3.64 -17.05
C PHE A 137 -10.31 -3.56 -18.28
N GLY A 138 -8.99 -3.67 -18.11
CA GLY A 138 -8.03 -3.51 -19.21
C GLY A 138 -7.95 -4.72 -20.13
N GLY A 139 -8.01 -5.93 -19.57
CA GLY A 139 -7.86 -7.16 -20.34
C GLY A 139 -9.14 -7.61 -21.03
N LYS A 140 -10.25 -7.68 -20.27
CA LYS A 140 -11.53 -8.21 -20.75
C LYS A 140 -12.45 -7.15 -21.36
N TRP A 141 -12.65 -6.02 -20.70
CA TRP A 141 -13.63 -5.02 -21.16
C TRP A 141 -13.06 -4.10 -22.24
N LEU A 142 -11.84 -3.60 -22.06
CA LEU A 142 -11.15 -2.72 -23.03
C LEU A 142 -10.41 -3.48 -24.14
N GLY A 143 -10.42 -4.82 -24.11
CA GLY A 143 -9.85 -5.65 -25.19
C GLY A 143 -8.32 -5.71 -25.23
N GLY A 144 -7.60 -5.38 -24.15
CA GLY A 144 -6.14 -5.34 -24.12
C GLY A 144 -5.42 -6.69 -24.25
N GLY A 145 -6.14 -7.83 -24.19
CA GLY A 145 -5.60 -9.15 -24.57
C GLY A 145 -4.56 -9.77 -23.63
N PHE A 146 -4.34 -9.21 -22.44
CA PHE A 146 -3.36 -9.73 -21.46
C PHE A 146 -3.98 -10.66 -20.41
N GLY A 147 -3.19 -11.62 -19.93
CA GLY A 147 -3.59 -12.56 -18.89
C GLY A 147 -3.59 -11.96 -17.47
N TYR A 148 -4.30 -12.61 -16.55
CA TYR A 148 -4.42 -12.15 -15.16
C TYR A 148 -3.08 -11.91 -14.46
N PHE A 149 -2.12 -12.83 -14.59
CA PHE A 149 -0.81 -12.66 -13.95
C PHE A 149 0.04 -11.52 -14.54
N LYS A 150 -0.22 -11.10 -15.78
CA LYS A 150 0.38 -9.87 -16.33
C LYS A 150 -0.22 -8.63 -15.65
N ALA A 151 -1.51 -8.67 -15.32
CA ALA A 151 -2.16 -7.62 -14.54
C ALA A 151 -1.62 -7.56 -13.09
N VAL A 152 -1.36 -8.72 -12.47
CA VAL A 152 -0.71 -8.83 -11.16
C VAL A 152 0.72 -8.29 -11.19
N GLU A 153 1.47 -8.55 -12.27
CA GLU A 153 2.81 -7.97 -12.48
C GLU A 153 2.78 -6.43 -12.47
N VAL A 154 1.82 -5.85 -13.21
CA VAL A 154 1.62 -4.40 -13.28
C VAL A 154 1.17 -3.83 -11.94
N ALA A 155 0.18 -4.46 -11.28
CA ALA A 155 -0.30 -4.05 -9.97
C ALA A 155 0.81 -4.13 -8.90
N GLY A 156 1.64 -5.16 -8.96
CA GLY A 156 2.79 -5.34 -8.09
C GLY A 156 3.81 -4.22 -8.24
N LEU A 157 4.22 -3.90 -9.47
CA LEU A 157 5.09 -2.74 -9.71
C LEU A 157 4.44 -1.43 -9.26
N ALA A 158 3.16 -1.21 -9.60
CA ALA A 158 2.42 -0.02 -9.19
C ALA A 158 2.33 0.15 -7.65
N SER A 159 2.43 -0.95 -6.88
CA SER A 159 2.44 -0.88 -5.41
C SER A 159 3.61 -0.09 -4.83
N MET A 160 4.63 0.24 -5.63
CA MET A 160 5.69 1.18 -5.22
C MET A 160 5.14 2.55 -4.80
N VAL A 161 3.99 2.96 -5.34
CA VAL A 161 3.29 4.17 -4.87
C VAL A 161 2.83 4.01 -3.42
N LEU A 162 2.29 2.84 -3.06
CA LEU A 162 1.84 2.52 -1.71
C LEU A 162 3.02 2.32 -0.74
N VAL A 163 4.15 1.81 -1.23
CA VAL A 163 5.40 1.76 -0.47
C VAL A 163 5.83 3.18 -0.08
N LEU A 164 5.88 4.10 -1.05
CA LEU A 164 6.24 5.48 -0.79
C LEU A 164 5.25 6.17 0.17
N GLU A 165 3.95 5.99 -0.06
CA GLU A 165 2.90 6.47 0.85
C GLU A 165 3.12 5.96 2.28
N SER A 166 3.40 4.66 2.44
CA SER A 166 3.61 4.05 3.76
C SER A 166 4.83 4.62 4.48
N VAL A 167 5.93 4.90 3.76
CA VAL A 167 7.10 5.58 4.32
C VAL A 167 6.74 6.99 4.77
N LEU A 168 6.15 7.78 3.88
CA LEU A 168 5.79 9.18 4.16
C LEU A 168 4.82 9.27 5.35
N ARG A 169 3.80 8.41 5.37
CA ARG A 169 2.81 8.36 6.45
C ARG A 169 3.44 7.97 7.78
N THR A 170 4.33 6.97 7.78
CA THR A 170 5.06 6.59 8.99
C THR A 170 5.88 7.76 9.53
N LEU A 171 6.61 8.47 8.65
CA LEU A 171 7.40 9.64 9.07
C LEU A 171 6.51 10.76 9.62
N LEU A 172 5.37 11.05 8.96
CA LEU A 172 4.42 12.05 9.41
C LEU A 172 3.84 11.69 10.79
N VAL A 173 3.40 10.45 11.00
CA VAL A 173 2.92 9.98 12.31
C VAL A 173 4.02 10.14 13.38
N MET A 174 5.26 9.82 13.05
CA MET A 174 6.38 9.89 14.00
C MET A 174 6.79 11.32 14.36
N VAL A 175 6.74 12.25 13.41
CA VAL A 175 7.09 13.66 13.61
C VAL A 175 5.95 14.43 14.29
N THR A 176 4.71 14.18 13.88
CA THR A 176 3.55 14.89 14.43
C THR A 176 3.05 14.28 15.74
N GLY A 177 3.40 13.03 16.01
CA GLY A 177 2.83 12.27 17.13
C GLY A 177 1.33 11.99 16.96
N ASN A 178 0.78 12.12 15.76
CA ASN A 178 -0.64 11.91 15.46
C ASN A 178 -0.80 10.73 14.50
N ILE A 179 -1.56 9.71 14.90
CA ILE A 179 -1.77 8.51 14.07
C ILE A 179 -2.62 8.75 12.81
N LEU A 180 -3.27 9.92 12.72
CA LEU A 180 -4.09 10.34 11.58
C LEU A 180 -3.36 11.26 10.60
N ALA A 181 -2.08 11.56 10.84
CA ALA A 181 -1.25 12.28 9.88
C ALA A 181 -1.01 11.44 8.61
#